data_AF-K8EZG7-F1
#
_entry.id   AF-K8EZG7-F1
#
_cell.length_a   1.000
_cell.length_b   1.000
_cell.length_c   1.000
_cell.angle_alpha   90.00
_cell.angle_beta   90.00
_cell.angle_gamma   90.00
#
_symmetry.space_group_name_H-M   'P 1'
#
loop_
_entity.id
_entity.type
_entity.pdbx_description
1 polymer ?
#
loop_
_entity_poly.entity_id
_entity_poly.type
_entity_poly.pdbx_seq_one_letter_code
_entity_poly.pdbx_strand_id
1 'polypeptide(L)'
;MRTYLRDSRTFLFLNAKIKSLFGQRKKPARIAWTTAYRKEHKKDQSTVVKQKKRKINKNASKRSYVSASLEVLTKKRQEKPDVRAAARAQALREIKERNAKKKGGKK
;
A
#
# COMPACT_ATOMS: atom_id res chain seq x y z
N MET A 1 -20.01 -6.65 37.62
CA MET A 1 -19.88 -5.59 36.59
C MET A 1 -21.22 -4.91 36.43
N ARG A 2 -21.29 -3.57 36.46
CA ARG A 2 -22.55 -2.83 36.35
C ARG A 2 -22.52 -1.98 35.07
N THR A 3 -23.45 -2.23 34.16
CA THR A 3 -23.62 -1.46 32.93
C THR A 3 -24.26 -0.11 33.25
N TYR A 4 -23.86 0.94 32.54
CA TYR A 4 -24.46 2.28 32.64
C TYR A 4 -24.77 2.77 31.23
N LEU A 5 -26.05 3.08 30.97
CA LEU A 5 -26.51 3.61 29.69
C LEU A 5 -26.64 5.13 29.81
N ARG A 6 -26.01 5.86 28.91
CA ARG A 6 -26.19 7.32 28.77
C ARG A 6 -26.08 7.69 27.31
N ASP A 7 -27.07 8.43 26.81
CA ASP A 7 -27.11 8.96 25.44
C ASP A 7 -26.76 7.87 24.41
N SER A 8 -27.52 6.76 24.45
CA SER A 8 -27.39 5.55 23.61
C SER A 8 -26.05 4.79 23.69
N ARG A 9 -25.12 5.17 24.57
CA ARG A 9 -23.85 4.46 24.79
C ARG A 9 -23.86 3.66 26.10
N THR A 10 -23.42 2.41 26.03
CA THR A 10 -23.26 1.53 27.18
C THR A 10 -21.82 1.57 27.70
N PHE A 11 -21.67 1.83 28.99
CA PHE A 11 -20.38 1.82 29.69
C PHE A 11 -20.33 0.64 30.65
N LEU A 12 -19.20 -0.07 30.64
CA LEU A 12 -18.93 -1.17 31.55
C LEU A 12 -17.99 -0.70 32.67
N PHE A 13 -18.42 -0.86 33.92
CA PHE A 13 -17.62 -0.55 35.09
C PHE A 13 -17.26 -1.81 35.89
N LEU A 14 -15.98 -1.91 36.26
CA LEU A 14 -15.46 -2.99 37.11
C LEU A 14 -15.97 -2.85 38.55
N ASN A 15 -15.90 -1.64 39.13
CA ASN A 15 -16.25 -1.36 40.53
C ASN A 15 -17.06 -0.06 40.70
N ALA A 16 -17.59 0.17 41.90
CA ALA A 16 -18.36 1.38 42.24
C ALA A 16 -17.51 2.66 42.21
N LYS A 17 -16.23 2.58 42.55
CA LYS A 17 -15.27 3.71 42.51
C LYS A 17 -15.20 4.34 41.11
N ILE A 18 -15.04 3.52 40.08
CA ILE A 18 -14.97 4.00 38.68
C ILE A 18 -16.31 4.63 38.28
N LYS A 19 -17.44 4.01 38.66
CA LYS A 19 -18.77 4.56 38.37
C LYS A 19 -18.99 5.94 39.00
N SER A 20 -18.57 6.12 40.26
CA SER A 20 -18.65 7.42 40.95
C SER A 20 -17.79 8.49 40.26
N LEU A 21 -16.53 8.17 39.93
CA LEU A 21 -15.64 9.09 39.21
C LEU A 21 -16.18 9.49 37.83
N PHE A 22 -16.84 8.56 37.13
CA PHE A 22 -17.51 8.84 35.87
C PHE A 22 -18.70 9.80 36.05
N GLY A 23 -19.51 9.60 37.10
CA GLY A 23 -20.61 10.52 37.45
C GLY A 23 -20.12 11.94 37.78
N GLN A 24 -18.96 12.05 38.44
CA GLN A 24 -18.27 13.33 38.71
C GLN A 24 -17.60 13.95 37.47
N ARG A 25 -17.74 13.32 36.29
CA ARG A 25 -17.16 13.76 35.00
C ARG A 25 -15.63 13.93 35.05
N LYS A 26 -14.94 13.15 35.88
CA LYS A 26 -13.48 13.16 35.92
C LYS A 26 -12.91 12.48 34.67
N LYS A 27 -12.01 13.17 33.95
CA LYS A 27 -11.35 12.61 32.75
C LYS A 27 -10.38 11.50 33.17
N PRO A 28 -10.50 10.27 32.63
CA PRO A 28 -9.60 9.16 32.98
C PRO A 28 -8.12 9.51 32.76
N ALA A 29 -7.80 10.26 31.70
CA ALA A 29 -6.47 10.75 31.38
C ALA A 29 -5.77 11.56 32.49
N ARG A 30 -6.52 12.12 33.46
CA ARG A 30 -5.98 12.87 34.62
C ARG A 30 -5.82 12.02 35.88
N ILE A 31 -6.27 10.77 35.87
CA ILE A 31 -6.27 9.88 37.04
C ILE A 31 -5.10 8.91 36.93
N ALA A 32 -4.10 9.11 37.80
CA ALA A 32 -2.76 8.50 37.71
C ALA A 32 -2.72 6.97 37.53
N TRP A 33 -3.67 6.25 38.14
CA TRP A 33 -3.71 4.78 38.13
C TRP A 33 -4.44 4.19 36.91
N THR A 34 -5.10 5.01 36.09
CA THR A 34 -5.85 4.51 34.93
C THR A 34 -4.93 4.19 33.75
N THR A 35 -5.35 3.27 32.90
CA THR A 35 -4.63 2.93 31.66
C THR A 35 -4.54 4.13 30.70
N ALA A 36 -5.56 4.99 30.65
CA ALA A 36 -5.53 6.19 29.82
C ALA A 36 -4.39 7.14 30.24
N TYR A 37 -4.26 7.38 31.55
CA TYR A 37 -3.16 8.17 32.10
C TYR A 37 -1.80 7.53 31.78
N ARG A 38 -1.66 6.22 32.00
CA ARG A 38 -0.39 5.50 31.77
C ARG A 38 0.03 5.53 30.30
N LYS A 39 -0.90 5.44 29.35
CA LYS A 39 -0.64 5.59 27.90
C LYS A 39 -0.12 6.99 27.55
N GLU A 40 -0.80 8.04 28.00
CA GLU A 40 -0.41 9.44 27.73
C GLU A 40 0.96 9.78 28.32
N HIS A 41 1.22 9.31 29.54
CA HIS A 41 2.49 9.52 30.25
C HIS A 41 3.55 8.47 29.93
N LYS A 42 3.36 7.67 28.88
CA LYS A 42 4.31 6.65 28.38
C LYS A 42 4.75 5.61 29.43
N LYS A 43 3.97 5.41 30.51
CA LYS A 43 4.21 4.40 31.55
C LYS A 43 3.86 2.97 31.12
N ASP A 44 3.20 2.83 29.96
CA ASP A 44 2.79 1.56 29.35
C ASP A 44 3.70 1.13 28.18
N GLN A 45 4.74 1.90 27.87
CA GLN A 45 5.64 1.55 26.77
C GLN A 45 6.53 0.39 27.21
N SER A 46 6.22 -0.82 26.74
CA SER A 46 7.25 -1.86 26.69
C SER A 46 8.34 -1.38 25.74
N THR A 47 9.61 -1.54 26.10
CA THR A 47 10.78 -1.12 25.30
C THR A 47 10.84 -1.75 23.90
N VAL A 48 9.92 -2.68 23.59
CA VAL A 48 9.80 -3.46 22.36
C VAL A 48 8.57 -3.04 21.54
N VAL A 49 8.19 -1.75 21.52
CA VAL A 49 7.24 -1.29 20.49
C VAL A 49 7.97 -1.31 19.14
N LYS A 50 7.95 -2.49 18.50
CA LYS A 50 8.40 -2.65 17.12
C LYS A 50 7.61 -1.65 16.29
N GLN A 51 8.29 -0.59 15.84
CA GLN A 51 7.72 0.32 14.85
C GLN A 51 7.24 -0.53 13.68
N LYS A 52 5.96 -0.35 13.31
CA LYS A 52 5.37 -1.07 12.18
C LYS A 52 6.14 -0.70 10.93
N LYS A 53 7.13 -1.51 10.55
CA LYS A 53 7.95 -1.27 9.37
C LYS A 53 7.01 -1.21 8.17
N ARG A 54 7.10 -0.14 7.39
CA ARG A 54 6.35 0.01 6.15
C ARG A 54 6.71 -1.18 5.25
N LYS A 55 5.69 -1.94 4.83
CA LYS A 55 5.90 -3.05 3.88
C LYS A 55 6.29 -2.43 2.55
N ILE A 56 7.57 -2.49 2.21
CA ILE A 56 8.05 -2.11 0.88
C ILE A 56 7.59 -3.23 -0.05
N ASN A 57 6.73 -2.90 -1.01
CA ASN A 57 6.47 -3.78 -2.13
C ASN A 57 7.79 -3.89 -2.91
N LYS A 58 8.62 -4.90 -2.58
CA LYS A 58 9.72 -5.30 -3.44
C LYS A 58 9.07 -5.72 -4.75
N ASN A 59 9.17 -4.83 -5.73
CA ASN A 59 8.53 -4.93 -7.05
C ASN A 59 8.52 -6.36 -7.56
N ALA A 60 7.37 -6.75 -8.15
CA ALA A 60 7.16 -8.02 -8.82
C ALA A 60 8.44 -8.46 -9.56
N SER A 61 8.97 -9.61 -9.16
CA SER A 61 10.17 -10.17 -9.78
C SER A 61 9.96 -10.24 -11.29
N LYS A 62 10.92 -9.72 -12.07
CA LYS A 62 10.90 -9.89 -13.52
C LYS A 62 11.05 -11.38 -13.77
N ARG A 63 10.02 -12.05 -14.29
CA ARG A 63 10.04 -13.48 -14.63
C ARG A 63 10.34 -13.64 -16.13
N SER A 64 11.04 -14.71 -16.49
CA SER A 64 11.11 -15.16 -17.88
C SER A 64 9.73 -15.61 -18.36
N TYR A 65 9.50 -15.53 -19.66
CA TYR A 65 8.32 -16.09 -20.31
C TYR A 65 8.73 -17.33 -21.11
N VAL A 66 7.79 -18.25 -21.37
CA VAL A 66 8.08 -19.52 -22.07
C VAL A 66 8.74 -19.29 -23.45
N SER A 67 8.33 -18.25 -24.17
CA SER A 67 8.85 -17.93 -25.52
C SER A 67 10.09 -17.04 -25.53
N ALA A 68 10.49 -16.47 -24.38
CA ALA A 68 11.63 -15.55 -24.32
C ALA A 68 12.30 -15.56 -22.94
N SER A 69 13.61 -15.80 -22.93
CA SER A 69 14.43 -15.73 -21.72
C SER A 69 14.49 -14.30 -21.16
N LEU A 70 14.80 -14.20 -19.87
CA LEU A 70 14.89 -12.91 -19.17
C LEU A 70 15.99 -12.00 -19.74
N GLU A 71 17.06 -12.58 -20.26
CA GLU A 71 18.15 -11.85 -20.91
C GLU A 71 17.73 -11.19 -22.22
N VAL A 72 16.96 -11.90 -23.04
CA VAL A 72 16.45 -11.33 -24.30
C VAL A 72 15.50 -10.17 -24.04
N LEU A 73 14.64 -10.29 -23.02
CA LEU A 73 13.70 -9.25 -22.64
C LEU A 73 14.37 -8.02 -22.02
N THR A 74 15.44 -8.21 -21.25
CA THR A 74 16.20 -7.11 -20.67
C THR A 74 16.97 -6.35 -21.75
N LYS A 75 17.65 -7.07 -22.66
CA LYS A 75 18.34 -6.46 -23.82
C LYS A 75 17.39 -5.62 -24.67
N LYS A 76 16.23 -6.17 -25.08
CA LYS A 76 15.20 -5.42 -25.83
C LYS A 76 14.69 -4.18 -25.12
N ARG A 77 14.58 -4.21 -23.77
CA ARG A 77 14.15 -3.03 -22.99
C ARG A 77 15.25 -1.98 -22.85
N GLN A 78 16.51 -2.40 -22.84
CA GLN A 78 17.69 -1.54 -22.67
C GLN A 78 18.16 -0.90 -23.98
N GLU A 79 17.66 -1.33 -25.14
CA GLU A 79 17.95 -0.71 -26.44
C GLU A 79 17.68 0.80 -26.41
N LYS A 80 18.62 1.60 -26.93
CA LYS A 80 18.51 3.06 -26.98
C LYS A 80 17.30 3.49 -27.84
N PRO A 81 16.63 4.60 -27.50
CA PRO A 81 15.44 5.07 -28.22
C PRO A 81 15.70 5.32 -29.72
N ASP A 82 16.90 5.75 -30.09
CA ASP A 82 17.28 6.05 -31.48
C ASP A 82 17.26 4.80 -32.37
N VAL A 83 17.77 3.67 -31.85
CA VAL A 83 17.75 2.37 -32.53
C VAL A 83 16.32 1.89 -32.73
N ARG A 84 15.46 2.10 -31.73
CA ARG A 84 14.03 1.75 -31.83
C ARG A 84 13.30 2.62 -32.87
N ALA A 85 13.63 3.91 -32.93
CA ALA A 85 13.03 4.83 -33.90
C ALA A 85 13.43 4.46 -35.34
N ALA A 86 14.70 4.12 -35.58
CA ALA A 86 15.18 3.67 -36.88
C ALA A 86 14.50 2.38 -37.35
N ALA A 87 14.40 1.38 -36.48
CA ALA A 87 13.71 0.11 -36.78
C ALA A 87 12.22 0.33 -37.10
N ARG A 88 11.54 1.24 -36.38
CA ARG A 88 10.15 1.62 -36.68
C ARG A 88 10.02 2.29 -38.04
N ALA A 89 10.92 3.20 -38.38
CA ALA A 89 10.90 3.90 -39.67
C ALA A 89 11.11 2.93 -40.84
N GLN A 90 12.02 1.97 -40.71
CA GLN A 90 12.25 0.91 -41.70
C GLN A 90 11.01 0.02 -41.87
N ALA A 91 10.44 -0.48 -40.78
CA ALA A 91 9.22 -1.29 -40.82
C ALA A 91 8.04 -0.54 -41.47
N LEU A 92 7.88 0.76 -41.18
CA LEU A 92 6.84 1.58 -41.81
C LEU A 92 7.05 1.75 -43.32
N ARG A 93 8.30 1.84 -43.79
CA ARG A 93 8.62 1.90 -45.23
C ARG A 93 8.26 0.59 -45.92
N GLU A 94 8.68 -0.54 -45.35
CA GLU A 94 8.36 -1.87 -45.88
C GLU A 94 6.84 -2.13 -45.96
N ILE A 95 6.08 -1.71 -44.94
CA ILE A 95 4.62 -1.80 -44.95
C ILE A 95 4.01 -0.95 -46.06
N LYS A 96 4.49 0.29 -46.23
CA LYS A 96 4.02 1.18 -47.30
C LYS A 96 4.31 0.60 -48.68
N GLU A 97 5.50 0.07 -48.90
CA GLU A 97 5.90 -0.57 -50.15
C GLU A 97 5.08 -1.85 -50.43
N ARG A 98 4.86 -2.68 -49.42
CA ARG A 98 4.00 -3.86 -49.54
C ARG A 98 2.56 -3.47 -49.89
N ASN A 99 2.03 -2.42 -49.29
CA ASN A 99 0.68 -1.94 -49.56
C ASN A 99 0.57 -1.31 -50.96
N ALA A 100 1.61 -0.61 -51.45
CA ALA A 100 1.67 -0.11 -52.81
C ALA A 100 1.67 -1.26 -53.84
N LYS A 101 2.50 -2.28 -53.62
CA LYS A 101 2.54 -3.50 -54.46
C LYS A 101 1.19 -4.24 -54.47
N LYS A 102 0.54 -4.39 -53.32
CA LYS A 102 -0.81 -5.01 -53.22
C LYS A 102 -1.89 -4.20 -53.92
N LYS A 103 -1.81 -2.86 -53.92
CA LYS A 103 -2.75 -2.01 -54.67
C LYS A 103 -2.49 -2.07 -56.18
N GLY A 104 -1.25 -2.22 -56.61
CA GLY A 104 -0.89 -2.38 -58.03
C GLY A 104 -1.36 -3.70 -58.64
N GLY A 105 -1.41 -4.79 -57.86
CA GLY A 105 -1.95 -6.08 -58.29
C GLY A 105 -3.47 -6.23 -58.18
N LYS A 106 -4.20 -5.16 -57.81
CA LYS A 106 -5.67 -5.14 -57.72
C LYS A 106 -6.31 -4.33 -58.86
N LYS A 107 -5.59 -4.14 -59.97
CA LYS A 107 -6.12 -3.69 -61.26
C LYS A 107 -6.36 -4.89 -62.16
#